data_AF-A0A2U3R0E4-F1
#
_entry.id   AF-A0A2U3R0E4-F1
#
_cell.length_a   1.000
_cell.length_b   1.000
_cell.length_c   1.000
_cell.angle_alpha   90.00
_cell.angle_beta   90.00
_cell.angle_gamma   90.00
#
_symmetry.space_group_name_H-M   'P 1'
#
loop_
_entity.id
_entity.type
_entity.pdbx_description
1 polymer ?
#
loop_
_entity_poly.entity_id
_entity_poly.type
_entity_poly.pdbx_seq_one_letter_code
_entity_poly.pdbx_strand_id
1 'polypeptide(L)' 'MKFDQIKELGDEKFRRLTGVRNETFSKMVDILRKADGLK' A
#
# COMPACT_ATOMS: atom_id res chain seq x y z
N MET A 1 3.84 7.49 8.46
CA MET A 1 4.86 6.54 7.94
C MET A 1 5.20 6.90 6.50
N LYS A 2 6.25 6.36 5.87
CA LYS A 2 6.51 6.59 4.42
C LYS A 2 5.25 6.36 3.57
N PHE A 3 4.39 5.41 3.94
CA PHE A 3 3.07 5.13 3.35
C PHE A 3 2.22 6.36 3.03
N ASP A 4 2.10 7.31 3.98
CA ASP A 4 1.22 8.47 3.82
C ASP A 4 1.67 9.38 2.66
N GLN A 5 2.96 9.37 2.34
CA GLN A 5 3.54 10.13 1.22
C GLN A 5 3.37 9.42 -0.13
N ILE A 6 3.26 8.08 -0.14
CA ILE A 6 3.16 7.29 -1.38
C ILE A 6 1.70 7.03 -1.75
N LYS A 7 0.80 6.96 -0.76
CA LYS A 7 -0.66 6.81 -0.93
C LYS A 7 -1.28 7.92 -1.79
N GLU A 8 -0.75 9.14 -1.72
CA GLU A 8 -1.27 10.28 -2.49
C GLU A 8 -0.76 10.33 -3.94
N LEU A 9 0.07 9.37 -4.34
CA LEU A 9 0.52 9.26 -5.72
C LEU A 9 -0.54 8.59 -6.58
N GLY A 10 -0.81 9.19 -7.74
CA GLY A 10 -1.62 8.58 -8.78
C GLY A 10 -1.07 7.21 -9.21
N ASP A 11 -1.95 6.34 -9.68
CA ASP A 11 -1.69 4.90 -9.82
C ASP A 11 -0.49 4.57 -10.72
N GLU A 12 -0.29 5.36 -11.77
CA GLU A 12 0.85 5.22 -12.68
C GLU A 12 2.19 5.54 -11.99
N LYS A 13 2.25 6.66 -11.24
CA LYS A 13 3.47 7.08 -10.54
C LYS A 13 3.78 6.16 -9.37
N PHE A 14 2.74 5.69 -8.68
CA PHE A 14 2.84 4.67 -7.66
C PHE A 14 3.45 3.38 -8.23
N ARG A 15 2.89 2.86 -9.32
CA ARG A 15 3.37 1.62 -9.97
C ARG A 15 4.80 1.75 -10.48
N ARG A 16 5.19 2.91 -11.00
CA ARG A 16 6.57 3.15 -11.45
C ARG A 16 7.59 3.11 -10.31
N LEU A 17 7.19 3.56 -9.11
CA LEU A 17 8.06 3.59 -7.94
C LEU A 17 8.12 2.25 -7.19
N THR A 18 6.99 1.56 -7.07
CA THR A 18 6.85 0.37 -6.22
C THR A 18 6.83 -0.94 -7.00
N GLY A 19 6.56 -0.89 -8.31
CA GLY A 19 6.38 -2.07 -9.16
C GLY A 19 5.03 -2.76 -8.99
N VAL A 20 4.16 -2.25 -8.11
CA VAL A 20 2.84 -2.84 -7.80
C VAL A 20 1.74 -1.80 -7.98
N ARG A 21 0.53 -2.25 -8.33
CA ARG A 21 -0.64 -1.37 -8.40
C ARG A 21 -1.12 -0.98 -6.99
N ASN A 22 -1.75 0.19 -6.83
CA ASN A 22 -2.30 0.57 -5.51
C ASN A 22 -3.30 -0.45 -4.98
N GLU A 23 -4.10 -1.07 -5.87
CA GLU A 23 -5.10 -2.07 -5.49
C GLU A 23 -4.44 -3.27 -4.78
N THR A 24 -3.33 -3.76 -5.31
CA THR A 24 -2.61 -4.92 -4.78
C THR A 24 -1.92 -4.56 -3.48
N PHE A 25 -1.27 -3.40 -3.46
CA PHE A 25 -0.59 -2.90 -2.28
C PHE A 25 -1.55 -2.67 -1.11
N SER A 26 -2.73 -2.08 -1.37
CA SER A 26 -3.76 -1.87 -0.35
C SER A 26 -4.23 -3.19 0.27
N LYS A 27 -4.46 -4.23 -0.56
CA LYS A 27 -4.81 -5.57 -0.05
C LYS A 27 -3.72 -6.17 0.83
N MET A 28 -2.44 -5.99 0.48
CA MET A 28 -1.32 -6.45 1.32
C MET A 28 -1.31 -5.73 2.68
N VAL A 29 -1.51 -4.42 2.70
CA VAL A 29 -1.58 -3.63 3.93
C VAL A 29 -2.77 -4.08 4.80
N ASP A 30 -3.92 -4.35 4.20
CA ASP A 30 -5.09 -4.85 4.93
C ASP A 30 -4.85 -6.23 5.55
N ILE A 31 -4.15 -7.13 4.86
CA ILE A 31 -3.75 -8.44 5.42
C ILE A 31 -2.84 -8.24 6.62
N LEU A 32 -1.81 -7.38 6.50
CA LEU A 32 -0.88 -7.11 7.58
C LEU A 32 -1.58 -6.47 8.78
N ARG A 33 -2.49 -5.51 8.56
CA ARG A 33 -3.30 -4.90 9.63
C ARG A 33 -4.21 -5.90 10.32
N LYS A 34 -4.83 -6.81 9.57
CA LYS A 34 -5.64 -7.89 10.14
C LYS A 34 -4.80 -8.84 10.98
N ALA A 35 -3.59 -9.16 10.54
CA ALA A 35 -2.64 -9.98 11.29
C ALA A 35 -2.13 -9.28 12.56
N ASP A 36 -1.89 -7.97 12.50
CA ASP A 36 -1.39 -7.16 13.62
C ASP A 36 -2.50 -6.87 14.66
N GLY A 37 -3.75 -6.74 14.21
CA GLY A 37 -4.94 -6.60 15.05
C GLY A 37 -5.41 -7.90 15.73
N LEU A 38 -4.79 -9.05 15.40
CA LEU A 38 -4.94 -10.32 16.14
C LEU A 38 -4.01 -10.32 17.37
N LYS A 39 -4.21 -9.35 18.25
CA LYS A 39 -3.61 -9.33 19.58
C LYS A 39 -4.60 -9.81 20.63
#